data_AF-A0A314V022-F1
#
_entry.id   AF-A0A314V022-F1
#
_cell.length_a   1.000
_cell.length_b   1.000
_cell.length_c   1.000
_cell.angle_alpha   90.00
_cell.angle_beta   90.00
_cell.angle_gamma   90.00
#
_symmetry.space_group_name_H-M   'P 1'
#
loop_
_entity.id
_entity.type
_entity.pdbx_description
1 polymer ?
#
loop_
_entity_poly.entity_id
_entity_poly.type
_entity_poly.pdbx_seq_one_letter_code
_entity_poly.pdbx_strand_id
1 'polypeptide(L)'
;MVSEDKGDFLFKLRLMDGYKSPLTMEFCTVTMPFPTRRVVSFDGTPSVGIVSTTDHSVEWKIVMGGRGLTKSIEATFSGKVQFAPWKPKKLPPSSLAFGSIGDEDSDIETDGNNNSMVNIDEFLMEKMSKDLQPADLEEPFCWHAYNYAKVSFKIVGASLSGISIDPKSVSIYPAVKAPVEFSTQVTSGDYILWNTLGRCPSAAATKV
;
A
#
# COMPACT_ATOMS: atom_id res chain seq x y z
N MET A 1 12.53 8.99 6.94
CA MET A 1 12.00 10.33 7.27
C MET A 1 11.09 10.71 6.13
N VAL A 2 9.79 10.79 6.39
CA VAL A 2 8.80 11.18 5.38
C VAL A 2 8.73 12.71 5.42
N SER A 3 8.94 13.39 4.30
CA SER A 3 8.75 14.84 4.20
C SER A 3 7.38 15.08 3.60
N GLU A 4 6.70 16.20 3.90
CA GLU A 4 5.32 16.47 3.47
C GLU A 4 5.04 16.21 1.98
N ASP A 5 6.05 16.36 1.13
CA ASP A 5 5.95 16.16 -0.31
C ASP A 5 6.81 15.01 -0.83
N LYS A 6 7.49 14.24 0.04
CA LYS A 6 8.35 13.11 -0.34
C LYS A 6 8.01 11.87 0.48
N GLY A 7 7.61 10.82 -0.23
CA GLY A 7 7.41 9.49 0.34
C GLY A 7 8.50 8.53 -0.09
N ASP A 8 9.11 7.82 0.86
CA ASP A 8 9.99 6.69 0.60
C ASP A 8 9.23 5.39 0.90
N PHE A 9 9.42 4.35 0.09
CA PHE A 9 8.81 3.05 0.33
C PHE A 9 9.74 1.89 -0.02
N LEU A 10 9.44 0.73 0.56
CA LEU A 10 10.10 -0.54 0.29
C LEU A 10 9.09 -1.68 0.37
N PHE A 11 8.93 -2.41 -0.73
CA PHE A 11 8.25 -3.70 -0.76
C PHE A 11 9.27 -4.83 -0.87
N LYS A 12 9.08 -5.87 -0.07
CA LYS A 12 9.76 -7.16 -0.20
C LYS A 12 8.70 -8.25 -0.12
N LEU A 13 8.45 -8.92 -1.25
CA LEU A 13 7.36 -9.88 -1.40
C LEU A 13 7.95 -11.23 -1.82
N ARG A 14 7.46 -12.31 -1.20
CA ARG A 14 7.68 -13.68 -1.70
C ARG A 14 6.41 -14.16 -2.36
N LEU A 15 6.45 -14.31 -3.68
CA LEU A 15 5.32 -14.77 -4.48
C LEU A 15 5.42 -16.27 -4.70
N MET A 16 4.27 -16.96 -4.70
CA MET A 16 4.19 -18.41 -4.92
C MET A 16 4.99 -19.27 -3.92
N ASP A 17 5.38 -18.70 -2.78
CA ASP A 17 6.08 -19.44 -1.72
C ASP A 17 5.14 -20.47 -1.07
N GLY A 18 5.61 -21.70 -0.89
CA GLY A 18 4.82 -22.83 -0.39
C GLY A 18 3.78 -23.41 -1.37
N TYR A 19 3.47 -22.73 -2.48
CA TYR A 19 2.55 -23.23 -3.50
C TYR A 19 3.26 -24.17 -4.48
N LYS A 20 2.55 -25.22 -4.93
CA LYS A 20 3.08 -26.27 -5.82
C LYS A 20 2.20 -26.41 -7.06
N SER A 21 2.75 -27.03 -8.10
CA SER A 21 2.00 -27.46 -9.29
C SER A 21 0.70 -28.20 -8.88
N PRO A 22 -0.44 -27.95 -9.54
CA PRO A 22 -0.62 -27.20 -10.79
C PRO A 22 -0.86 -25.69 -10.63
N LEU A 23 -0.68 -25.11 -9.43
CA LEU A 23 -0.95 -23.69 -9.21
C LEU A 23 -0.01 -22.80 -10.01
N THR A 24 -0.58 -21.85 -10.75
CA THR A 24 0.13 -20.90 -11.60
C THR A 24 -0.45 -19.50 -11.40
N MET A 25 0.38 -18.54 -11.02
CA MET A 25 -0.02 -17.14 -10.93
C MET A 25 0.02 -16.48 -12.31
N GLU A 26 -1.14 -16.10 -12.85
CA GLU A 26 -1.24 -15.47 -14.17
C GLU A 26 -0.81 -14.00 -14.16
N PHE A 27 -1.19 -13.27 -13.12
CA PHE A 27 -0.75 -11.90 -12.91
C PHE A 27 -0.67 -11.55 -11.42
N CYS A 28 0.15 -10.56 -11.10
CA CYS A 28 0.26 -9.95 -9.79
C CYS A 28 0.69 -8.50 -9.94
N THR A 29 -0.11 -7.60 -9.39
CA THR A 29 0.08 -6.15 -9.48
C THR A 29 -0.09 -5.53 -8.11
N VAL A 30 0.88 -4.74 -7.68
CA VAL A 30 0.81 -3.93 -6.46
C VAL A 30 0.50 -2.49 -6.86
N THR A 31 -0.56 -1.92 -6.31
CA THR A 31 -0.97 -0.53 -6.57
C THR A 31 -0.89 0.27 -5.28
N MET A 32 -0.10 1.33 -5.28
CA MET A 32 -0.09 2.35 -4.25
C MET A 32 -1.01 3.50 -4.68
N PRO A 33 -2.21 3.64 -4.10
CA PRO A 33 -3.10 4.75 -4.40
C PRO A 33 -2.70 6.02 -3.62
N PHE A 34 -2.88 7.17 -4.26
CA PHE A 34 -2.65 8.51 -3.70
C PHE A 34 -3.85 9.44 -3.99
N PRO A 35 -5.03 9.22 -3.40
CA PRO A 35 -6.28 9.86 -3.86
C PRO A 35 -6.33 11.39 -3.74
N THR A 36 -5.68 11.97 -2.72
CA THR A 36 -5.67 13.41 -2.44
C THR A 36 -4.33 14.08 -2.74
N ARG A 37 -3.37 13.34 -3.33
CA ARG A 37 -2.02 13.82 -3.65
C ARG A 37 -1.74 13.56 -5.12
N ARG A 38 -1.11 14.53 -5.79
CA ARG A 38 -0.67 14.34 -7.17
C ARG A 38 0.79 13.95 -7.19
N VAL A 39 1.12 12.85 -7.87
CA VAL A 39 2.50 12.41 -8.12
C VAL A 39 3.12 13.36 -9.15
N VAL A 40 4.23 13.99 -8.79
CA VAL A 40 4.99 14.89 -9.67
C VAL A 40 6.15 14.15 -10.31
N SER A 41 6.86 13.36 -9.52
CA SER A 41 7.91 12.48 -10.02
C SER A 41 8.00 11.22 -9.18
N PHE A 42 8.56 10.19 -9.79
CA PHE A 42 8.76 8.90 -9.20
C PHE A 42 10.17 8.42 -9.58
N ASP A 43 10.90 7.92 -8.59
CA ASP A 43 12.20 7.29 -8.76
C ASP A 43 12.22 5.94 -8.05
N GLY A 44 12.72 4.91 -8.71
CA GLY A 44 12.75 3.56 -8.16
C GLY A 44 12.77 2.50 -9.26
N THR A 45 13.53 1.45 -9.04
CA THR A 45 13.68 0.34 -9.98
C THR A 45 13.24 -0.96 -9.28
N PRO A 46 12.17 -1.63 -9.75
CA PRO A 46 11.78 -2.92 -9.20
C PRO A 46 12.77 -4.01 -9.62
N SER A 47 12.95 -5.03 -8.79
CA SER A 47 13.81 -6.19 -9.12
C SER A 47 13.24 -7.04 -10.25
N VAL A 48 11.91 -7.05 -10.38
CA VAL A 48 11.16 -7.82 -11.38
C VAL A 48 9.91 -7.05 -11.80
N GLY A 49 9.45 -7.30 -13.03
CA GLY A 49 8.25 -6.67 -13.56
C GLY A 49 8.47 -5.23 -14.01
N ILE A 50 7.38 -4.49 -14.20
CA ILE A 50 7.39 -3.12 -14.69
C ILE A 50 6.62 -2.21 -13.75
N VAL A 51 7.03 -0.93 -13.69
CA VAL A 51 6.33 0.11 -12.94
C VAL A 51 5.72 1.11 -13.92
N SER A 52 4.50 1.55 -13.62
CA SER A 52 3.83 2.65 -14.27
C SER A 52 3.26 3.60 -13.22
N THR A 53 3.22 4.89 -13.54
CA THR A 53 2.69 5.90 -12.64
C THR A 53 1.52 6.62 -13.30
N THR A 54 0.54 6.98 -12.47
CA THR A 54 -0.54 7.90 -12.83
C THR A 54 -0.42 9.14 -11.95
N ASP A 55 -1.26 10.15 -12.19
CA ASP A 55 -1.33 11.32 -11.31
C ASP A 55 -1.61 10.94 -9.85
N HIS A 56 -2.29 9.82 -9.59
CA HIS A 56 -2.78 9.44 -8.26
C HIS A 56 -2.44 8.00 -7.87
N SER A 57 -1.50 7.35 -8.55
CA SER A 57 -1.06 6.02 -8.15
C SER A 57 0.31 5.66 -8.72
N VAL A 58 0.99 4.75 -8.03
CA VAL A 58 2.12 4.00 -8.58
C VAL A 58 1.68 2.54 -8.67
N GLU A 59 1.80 1.96 -9.86
CA GLU A 59 1.40 0.60 -10.16
C GLU A 59 2.64 -0.22 -10.53
N TRP A 60 2.85 -1.33 -9.83
CA TRP A 60 3.93 -2.26 -10.05
C TRP A 60 3.38 -3.61 -10.48
N LYS A 61 3.55 -3.95 -11.77
CA LYS A 61 3.13 -5.21 -12.39
C LYS A 61 4.26 -6.21 -12.30
N ILE A 62 4.22 -7.08 -11.28
CA ILE A 62 5.25 -8.07 -10.99
C ILE A 62 5.19 -9.22 -11.98
N VAL A 63 3.98 -9.75 -12.20
CA VAL A 63 3.70 -10.83 -13.16
C VAL A 63 2.67 -10.30 -14.16
N MET A 64 3.00 -10.42 -15.45
CA MET A 64 2.16 -9.96 -16.55
C MET A 64 1.52 -11.16 -17.26
N GLY A 65 0.22 -11.08 -17.56
CA GLY A 65 -0.57 -12.15 -18.17
C GLY A 65 0.02 -12.65 -19.48
N GLY A 66 0.76 -13.76 -19.41
CA GLY A 66 1.42 -14.38 -20.54
C GLY A 66 2.10 -15.69 -20.13
N ARG A 67 3.28 -15.59 -19.50
CA ARG A 67 3.93 -16.73 -18.84
C ARG A 67 3.64 -16.68 -17.35
N GLY A 68 2.66 -17.46 -16.92
CA GLY A 68 2.29 -17.55 -15.53
C GLY A 68 3.46 -18.06 -14.67
N LEU A 69 3.50 -17.59 -13.42
CA LEU A 69 4.54 -17.91 -12.47
C LEU A 69 4.18 -19.18 -11.69
N THR A 70 5.00 -20.22 -11.80
CA THR A 70 4.80 -21.53 -11.13
C THR A 70 5.80 -21.79 -10.00
N LYS A 71 6.91 -21.04 -9.96
CA LYS A 71 7.96 -21.17 -8.95
C LYS A 71 7.93 -19.98 -8.01
N SER A 72 8.36 -20.20 -6.78
CA SER A 72 8.54 -19.13 -5.80
C SER A 72 9.60 -18.14 -6.29
N ILE A 73 9.32 -16.84 -6.14
CA ILE A 73 10.27 -15.76 -6.41
C ILE A 73 10.21 -14.72 -5.30
N GLU A 74 11.33 -14.05 -5.09
CA GLU A 74 11.39 -12.86 -4.24
C GLU A 74 11.39 -11.61 -5.14
N ALA A 75 10.43 -10.73 -4.90
CA ALA A 75 10.24 -9.49 -5.62
C ALA A 75 10.45 -8.31 -4.66
N THR A 76 11.40 -7.45 -4.97
CA THR A 76 11.70 -6.26 -4.18
C THR A 76 11.46 -5.01 -5.00
N PHE A 77 10.89 -3.99 -4.38
CA PHE A 77 10.70 -2.70 -5.01
C PHE A 77 10.84 -1.58 -3.98
N SER A 78 11.90 -0.81 -4.11
CA SER A 78 12.16 0.39 -3.35
C SER A 78 12.07 1.62 -4.23
N GLY A 79 11.54 2.71 -3.70
CA GLY A 79 11.48 3.96 -4.45
C GLY A 79 11.16 5.17 -3.60
N LYS A 80 11.21 6.31 -4.27
CA LYS A 80 10.86 7.64 -3.77
C LYS A 80 9.76 8.21 -4.66
N VAL A 81 8.72 8.74 -4.05
CA VAL A 81 7.66 9.49 -4.72
C VAL A 81 7.74 10.93 -4.27
N GLN A 82 7.77 11.85 -5.24
CA GLN A 82 7.58 13.28 -5.01
C GLN A 82 6.14 13.64 -5.33
N PHE A 83 5.49 14.32 -4.40
CA PHE A 83 4.15 14.85 -4.57
C PHE A 83 4.18 16.34 -4.87
N ALA A 84 3.09 16.81 -5.47
CA ALA A 84 2.83 18.24 -5.58
C ALA A 84 2.62 18.83 -4.18
N PRO A 85 3.06 20.08 -3.94
CA PRO A 85 2.86 20.76 -2.67
C PRO A 85 1.42 20.69 -2.20
N TRP A 86 1.21 20.32 -0.93
CA TRP A 86 -0.12 20.28 -0.34
C TRP A 86 -0.71 21.69 -0.26
N LYS A 87 -1.81 21.93 -0.97
CA LYS A 87 -2.67 23.08 -0.68
C LYS A 87 -3.77 22.56 0.24
N PRO A 88 -3.76 22.86 1.55
CA PRO A 88 -4.90 22.52 2.38
C PRO A 88 -6.11 23.19 1.75
N LYS A 89 -7.14 22.40 1.41
CA LYS A 89 -8.43 22.97 1.01
C LYS A 89 -8.85 23.87 2.17
N LYS A 90 -8.85 25.19 1.96
CA LYS A 90 -9.53 26.13 2.86
C LYS A 90 -10.93 25.57 3.07
N LEU A 91 -11.21 25.09 4.28
CA LEU A 91 -12.58 24.91 4.71
C LEU A 91 -13.29 26.25 4.45
N PRO A 92 -14.50 26.25 3.86
CA PRO A 92 -15.27 27.47 3.81
C PRO A 92 -15.39 27.98 5.26
N PRO A 93 -15.21 29.29 5.51
CA PRO A 93 -15.29 29.81 6.86
C PRO A 93 -16.67 29.45 7.39
N SER A 94 -16.72 28.52 8.35
CA SER A 94 -17.90 28.30 9.14
C SER A 94 -18.16 29.61 9.85
N SER A 95 -19.24 30.28 9.45
CA SER A 95 -19.80 31.43 10.11
C SER A 95 -20.15 31.05 11.55
N LEU A 96 -19.22 31.25 12.46
CA LEU A 96 -19.50 31.34 13.89
C LEU A 96 -19.20 32.78 14.28
N ALA A 97 -20.24 33.60 14.10
CA ALA A 97 -20.40 34.80 14.89
C ALA A 97 -20.55 34.37 16.35
N PHE A 98 -19.59 34.70 17.22
CA PHE A 98 -19.87 35.11 18.59
C PHE A 98 -18.66 35.85 19.20
N GLY A 99 -18.89 37.15 19.42
CA GLY A 99 -18.30 38.13 20.35
C GLY A 99 -16.96 37.90 21.10
N SER A 100 -16.15 38.96 21.00
CA SER A 100 -15.50 39.71 22.10
C SER A 100 -14.04 39.46 22.54
N ILE A 101 -13.27 40.55 22.34
CA ILE A 101 -12.28 41.23 23.20
C ILE A 101 -10.82 40.72 23.22
N GLY A 102 -9.90 41.64 22.91
CA GLY A 102 -8.61 41.77 23.60
C GLY A 102 -7.38 41.86 22.69
N ASP A 103 -6.99 43.09 22.34
CA ASP A 103 -5.67 43.43 21.83
C ASP A 103 -4.58 43.08 22.86
N GLU A 104 -3.39 42.63 22.43
CA GLU A 104 -2.08 43.04 23.00
C GLU A 104 -0.90 42.41 22.23
N ASP A 105 -0.07 43.30 21.67
CA ASP A 105 1.25 43.07 21.05
C ASP A 105 2.33 42.72 22.10
N SER A 106 3.30 41.86 21.76
CA SER A 106 4.69 42.07 22.19
C SER A 106 5.69 41.17 21.43
N ASP A 107 6.59 41.81 20.70
CA ASP A 107 7.84 41.27 20.17
C ASP A 107 8.90 41.14 21.27
N ILE A 108 9.72 40.07 21.25
CA ILE A 108 11.08 40.15 21.82
C ILE A 108 12.05 39.19 21.11
N GLU A 109 13.11 39.77 20.52
CA GLU A 109 14.31 39.06 20.07
C GLU A 109 15.32 38.94 21.22
N THR A 110 16.11 37.86 21.28
CA THR A 110 17.47 37.87 21.88
C THR A 110 18.31 36.67 21.39
N ASP A 111 19.48 36.99 20.84
CA ASP A 111 20.61 36.12 20.46
C ASP A 111 21.28 35.39 21.64
N GLY A 112 21.93 34.24 21.38
CA GLY A 112 22.74 33.54 22.40
C GLY A 112 23.46 32.25 21.97
N ASN A 113 24.64 32.43 21.37
CA ASN A 113 25.69 31.48 20.97
C ASN A 113 26.07 30.35 22.00
N ASN A 114 26.36 29.12 21.53
CA ASN A 114 27.61 28.34 21.77
C ASN A 114 27.48 26.80 21.61
N ASN A 115 28.48 26.24 20.90
CA ASN A 115 28.69 24.84 20.52
C ASN A 115 28.58 23.78 21.65
N SER A 116 27.78 22.75 21.41
CA SER A 116 28.00 21.39 21.92
C SER A 116 27.86 20.41 20.76
N MET A 117 29.00 19.84 20.31
CA MET A 117 29.06 18.86 19.24
C MET A 117 28.54 17.51 19.77
N VAL A 118 27.22 17.38 19.82
CA VAL A 118 26.54 16.10 20.09
C VAL A 118 26.75 15.23 18.86
N ASN A 119 27.30 14.02 19.03
CA ASN A 119 27.54 13.06 17.96
C ASN A 119 26.20 12.65 17.32
N ILE A 120 25.83 13.32 16.22
CA ILE A 120 24.53 13.22 15.55
C ILE A 120 24.25 11.77 15.12
N ASP A 121 25.30 11.03 14.75
CA ASP A 121 25.19 9.65 14.28
C ASP A 121 24.79 8.67 15.39
N GLU A 122 25.19 8.93 16.64
CA GLU A 122 24.87 8.09 17.80
C GLU A 122 23.45 8.38 18.33
N PHE A 123 23.03 9.65 18.30
CA PHE A 123 21.65 10.04 18.60
C PHE A 123 20.66 9.50 17.55
N LEU A 124 21.05 9.47 16.27
CA LEU A 124 20.22 8.91 15.19
C LEU A 124 20.09 7.38 15.29
N MET A 125 21.17 6.66 15.65
CA MET A 125 21.12 5.21 15.84
C MET A 125 20.30 4.79 17.07
N GLU A 126 20.36 5.56 18.16
CA GLU A 126 19.57 5.28 19.36
C GLU A 126 18.07 5.55 19.14
N LYS A 127 17.71 6.54 18.31
CA LYS A 127 16.31 6.84 17.94
C LYS A 127 15.70 5.82 16.95
N MET A 128 16.52 5.06 16.23
CA MET A 128 16.05 4.02 15.30
C MET A 128 15.80 2.67 15.98
N SER A 129 16.26 2.48 17.22
CA SER A 129 16.33 1.15 17.86
C SER A 129 15.43 0.96 19.09
N LYS A 130 14.72 2.00 19.55
CA LYS A 130 13.71 1.88 20.62
C LYS A 130 12.38 2.45 20.16
N ASP A 131 11.37 1.58 20.14
CA ASP A 131 9.93 1.91 20.13
C ASP A 131 9.56 3.13 19.30
N LEU A 132 9.46 2.92 17.99
CA LEU A 132 8.87 3.92 17.08
C LEU A 132 7.50 4.31 17.64
N GLN A 133 7.42 5.52 18.19
CA GLN A 133 6.16 6.16 18.54
C GLN A 133 5.26 6.08 17.29
N PRO A 134 3.97 5.75 17.43
CA PRO A 134 3.02 5.87 16.33
C PRO A 134 3.21 7.23 15.66
N ALA A 135 3.30 7.24 14.33
CA ALA A 135 3.43 8.47 13.56
C ALA A 135 2.43 9.50 14.09
N ASP A 136 2.90 10.73 14.31
CA ASP A 136 2.11 11.77 14.93
C ASP A 136 0.80 11.92 14.15
N LEU A 137 -0.30 12.08 14.88
CA LEU A 137 -1.64 11.86 14.30
C LEU A 137 -1.91 12.81 13.14
N GLU A 138 -1.13 13.87 12.95
CA GLU A 138 -1.23 14.90 11.92
C GLU A 138 -0.34 14.67 10.68
N GLU A 139 0.47 13.60 10.64
CA GLU A 139 1.40 13.38 9.52
C GLU A 139 0.63 13.03 8.22
N PRO A 140 0.79 13.79 7.11
CA PRO A 140 -0.07 13.69 5.93
C PRO A 140 -0.08 12.30 5.25
N PHE A 141 0.97 11.52 5.48
CA PHE A 141 1.14 10.17 4.94
C PHE A 141 0.40 9.09 5.72
N CYS A 142 -0.07 9.42 6.93
CA CYS A 142 -0.63 8.45 7.88
C CYS A 142 -2.17 8.43 7.90
N TRP A 143 -2.87 9.16 7.03
CA TRP A 143 -4.33 9.20 7.00
C TRP A 143 -4.94 8.34 5.89
N HIS A 144 -5.96 7.56 6.26
CA HIS A 144 -7.17 7.13 5.54
C HIS A 144 -7.12 6.55 4.09
N ALA A 145 -6.02 6.67 3.34
CA ALA A 145 -5.80 6.00 2.05
C ALA A 145 -4.32 5.79 1.68
N TYR A 146 -3.40 6.40 2.43
CA TYR A 146 -1.96 6.46 2.13
C TYR A 146 -1.10 5.36 2.77
N ASN A 147 -1.68 4.61 3.71
CA ASN A 147 -0.97 3.60 4.49
C ASN A 147 -0.99 2.21 3.87
N TYR A 148 -1.59 2.03 2.70
CA TYR A 148 -1.75 0.71 2.13
C TYR A 148 -1.45 0.65 0.64
N ALA A 149 -1.03 -0.53 0.20
CA ALA A 149 -0.97 -0.90 -1.20
C ALA A 149 -2.01 -2.00 -1.46
N LYS A 150 -2.73 -1.91 -2.58
CA LYS A 150 -3.63 -2.98 -3.04
C LYS A 150 -2.83 -3.99 -3.82
N VAL A 151 -3.09 -5.29 -3.61
CA VAL A 151 -2.49 -6.35 -4.41
C VAL A 151 -3.60 -7.00 -5.23
N SER A 152 -3.50 -6.88 -6.55
CA SER A 152 -4.37 -7.58 -7.49
C SER A 152 -3.63 -8.78 -8.06
N PHE A 153 -4.16 -9.98 -7.88
CA PHE A 153 -3.54 -11.20 -8.41
C PHE A 153 -4.57 -12.21 -8.88
N LYS A 154 -4.14 -13.09 -9.78
CA LYS A 154 -4.90 -14.26 -10.21
C LYS A 154 -4.01 -15.50 -10.22
N ILE A 155 -4.48 -16.56 -9.59
CA ILE A 155 -3.84 -17.88 -9.56
C ILE A 155 -4.82 -18.90 -10.14
N VAL A 156 -4.36 -19.75 -11.04
CA VAL A 156 -5.16 -20.81 -11.68
C VAL A 156 -4.58 -22.19 -11.39
N GLY A 157 -5.37 -23.22 -11.62
CA GLY A 157 -4.91 -24.62 -11.63
C GLY A 157 -5.43 -25.47 -10.49
N ALA A 158 -5.72 -24.89 -9.32
CA ALA A 158 -6.34 -25.61 -8.20
C ALA A 158 -7.08 -24.65 -7.25
N SER A 159 -7.90 -25.24 -6.37
CA SER A 159 -8.59 -24.52 -5.29
C SER A 159 -7.66 -24.30 -4.10
N LEU A 160 -7.72 -23.10 -3.51
CA LEU A 160 -7.04 -22.82 -2.24
C LEU A 160 -7.92 -23.10 -1.00
N SER A 161 -9.23 -23.27 -1.18
CA SER A 161 -10.16 -23.58 -0.09
C SER A 161 -10.34 -25.08 0.16
N GLY A 162 -9.75 -25.93 -0.67
CA GLY A 162 -9.97 -27.38 -0.65
C GLY A 162 -11.30 -27.83 -1.27
N ILE A 163 -12.12 -26.89 -1.77
CA ILE A 163 -13.35 -27.23 -2.52
C ILE A 163 -12.98 -28.00 -3.80
N SER A 164 -13.70 -29.10 -4.04
CA SER A 164 -13.62 -29.91 -5.25
C SER A 164 -15.02 -30.20 -5.79
N ILE A 165 -15.12 -30.34 -7.11
CA ILE A 165 -16.35 -30.74 -7.80
C ILE A 165 -16.18 -32.21 -8.18
N ASP A 166 -17.14 -33.07 -7.84
CA ASP A 166 -17.18 -34.44 -8.34
C ASP A 166 -17.91 -34.49 -9.69
N PRO A 167 -17.21 -34.64 -10.83
CA PRO A 167 -17.83 -34.63 -12.15
C PRO A 167 -18.76 -35.84 -12.34
N LYS A 168 -18.56 -36.93 -11.59
CA LYS A 168 -19.37 -38.15 -11.70
C LYS A 168 -20.78 -37.97 -11.16
N SER A 169 -20.97 -36.98 -10.29
CA SER A 169 -22.28 -36.62 -9.75
C SER A 169 -23.13 -35.77 -10.71
N VAL A 170 -22.55 -35.29 -11.82
CA VAL A 170 -23.25 -34.47 -12.81
C VAL A 170 -24.07 -35.39 -13.73
N SER A 171 -25.39 -35.19 -13.75
CA SER A 171 -26.33 -35.91 -14.62
C SER A 171 -27.10 -34.95 -15.52
N ILE A 172 -27.39 -35.38 -16.74
CA ILE A 172 -28.05 -34.58 -17.79
C ILE A 172 -29.24 -35.39 -18.32
N TYR A 173 -30.37 -34.73 -18.60
CA TYR A 173 -31.54 -35.35 -19.23
C TYR A 173 -31.79 -34.77 -20.63
N PRO A 174 -31.98 -35.60 -21.67
CA PRO A 174 -31.93 -37.07 -21.66
C PRO A 174 -30.52 -37.60 -21.36
N ALA A 175 -30.45 -38.83 -20.82
CA ALA A 175 -29.19 -39.41 -20.37
C ALA A 175 -28.20 -39.59 -21.53
N VAL A 176 -27.22 -38.70 -21.60
CA VAL A 176 -26.15 -38.71 -22.59
C VAL A 176 -24.79 -38.58 -21.90
N LYS A 177 -23.76 -39.25 -22.42
CA LYS A 177 -22.38 -39.03 -21.98
C LYS A 177 -21.92 -37.69 -22.55
N ALA A 178 -21.98 -36.64 -21.74
CA ALA A 178 -21.42 -35.33 -22.08
C ALA A 178 -20.01 -35.17 -21.46
N PRO A 179 -19.06 -34.55 -22.17
CA PRO A 179 -17.80 -34.14 -21.57
C PRO A 179 -18.06 -33.05 -20.52
N VAL A 180 -17.45 -33.19 -19.34
CA VAL A 180 -17.51 -32.20 -18.26
C VAL A 180 -16.12 -31.62 -18.06
N GLU A 181 -15.98 -30.33 -18.31
CA GLU A 181 -14.75 -29.56 -18.08
C GLU A 181 -14.96 -28.62 -16.89
N PHE A 182 -14.00 -28.56 -15.98
CA PHE A 182 -14.00 -27.60 -14.87
C PHE A 182 -12.66 -26.88 -14.81
N SER A 183 -12.70 -25.63 -14.38
CA SER A 183 -11.52 -24.81 -14.14
C SER A 183 -11.65 -24.12 -12.80
N THR A 184 -10.51 -23.91 -12.14
CA THR A 184 -10.45 -23.21 -10.86
C THR A 184 -9.50 -22.04 -10.97
N GLN A 185 -9.98 -20.88 -10.50
CA GLN A 185 -9.19 -19.67 -10.38
C GLN A 185 -9.41 -19.04 -9.01
N VAL A 186 -8.35 -18.46 -8.47
CA VAL A 186 -8.36 -17.62 -7.28
C VAL A 186 -7.97 -16.22 -7.71
N THR A 187 -8.82 -15.27 -7.40
CA THR A 187 -8.58 -13.84 -7.64
C THR A 187 -8.56 -13.10 -6.33
N SER A 188 -7.68 -12.10 -6.22
CA SER A 188 -7.70 -11.16 -5.11
C SER A 188 -9.05 -10.44 -5.02
N GLY A 189 -9.62 -10.36 -3.81
CA GLY A 189 -10.65 -9.37 -3.46
C GLY A 189 -9.99 -8.06 -3.03
N ASP A 190 -10.42 -7.51 -1.89
CA ASP A 190 -9.80 -6.34 -1.26
C ASP A 190 -8.51 -6.70 -0.50
N TYR A 191 -7.54 -7.29 -1.22
CA TYR A 191 -6.25 -7.65 -0.64
C TYR A 191 -5.37 -6.41 -0.50
N ILE A 192 -5.09 -6.03 0.74
CA ILE A 192 -4.33 -4.82 1.08
C ILE A 192 -3.12 -5.17 1.94
N LEU A 193 -1.99 -4.55 1.63
CA LEU A 193 -0.80 -4.51 2.49
C LEU A 193 -0.82 -3.15 3.18
N TRP A 194 -0.93 -3.12 4.51
CA TRP A 194 -0.93 -1.86 5.26
C TRP A 194 0.28 -1.74 6.17
N ASN A 195 0.72 -0.50 6.40
CA ASN A 195 1.72 -0.19 7.41
C ASN A 195 1.08 -0.31 8.80
N THR A 196 1.69 -1.09 9.70
CA THR A 196 1.23 -1.31 11.07
C THR A 196 1.20 -0.05 11.93
N LEU A 197 1.96 0.99 11.55
CA LEU A 197 1.94 2.30 12.21
C LEU A 197 0.75 3.18 11.75
N GLY A 198 0.10 2.82 10.64
CA GLY A 198 -1.07 3.51 10.12
C GLY A 198 -2.37 2.98 10.73
N ARG A 199 -3.43 3.79 10.72
CA ARG A 199 -4.77 3.30 11.08
C ARG A 199 -5.18 2.16 10.15
N CYS A 200 -5.66 1.08 10.75
CA CYS A 200 -6.17 -0.08 10.03
C CYS A 200 -7.26 0.36 9.02
N PRO A 201 -7.12 0.04 7.73
CA PRO A 201 -8.15 0.37 6.75
C PRO A 201 -9.46 -0.32 7.11
N SER A 202 -10.58 0.41 7.00
CA SER A 202 -11.91 -0.01 7.46
C SER A 202 -12.43 -1.33 6.86
N ALA A 203 -11.75 -1.90 5.86
CA ALA A 203 -12.02 -3.24 5.35
C ALA A 203 -11.78 -4.36 6.38
N ALA A 204 -11.01 -4.12 7.44
CA ALA A 204 -10.77 -5.07 8.53
C ALA A 204 -11.68 -4.85 9.75
N ALA A 205 -12.49 -3.79 9.77
CA ALA A 205 -13.45 -3.58 10.84
C ALA A 205 -14.69 -4.40 10.53
N THR A 206 -14.81 -5.57 11.17
CA THR A 206 -16.08 -6.30 11.27
C THR A 206 -17.11 -5.31 11.79
N LYS A 207 -18.10 -4.95 10.96
CA LYS A 207 -19.27 -4.24 11.47
C LYS A 207 -19.93 -5.18 12.47
N VAL A 208 -19.82 -4.86 13.76
CA VAL A 208 -20.58 -5.49 14.84
C VAL A 208 -21.99 -4.92 14.82
#